data_AF-A0A0C9R267-F1
#
_entry.id   AF-A0A0C9R267-F1
#
_cell.length_a   1.000
_cell.length_b   1.000
_cell.length_c   1.000
_cell.angle_alpha   90.00
_cell.angle_beta   90.00
_cell.angle_gamma   90.00
#
_symmetry.space_group_name_H-M   'P 1'
#
loop_
_entity.id
_entity.type
_entity.pdbx_description
1 polymer ?
#
loop_
_entity_poly.entity_id
_entity_poly.type
_entity_poly.pdbx_seq_one_letter_code
_entity_poly.pdbx_strand_id
1 'polypeptide(L)'
;QYYRFHDLWRFVTQRLCFLASLTVYLEVKILVTKETVAEILGVKNKREEGFHLDLEEFLMGLLQLSAELSRFAVNSVTSGDYNRPIEIARFVNELNAGFRLLNLKNDNLRKRFDALKYDVKKVEEVVYDLSIRGLKPTALPPSDNQ
;
A
#
# COMPACT_ATOMS: atom_id res chain seq x y z
N GLN A 1 -28.17 -10.69 -5.69
CA GLN A 1 -27.41 -11.95 -5.73
C GLN A 1 -25.88 -11.75 -5.69
N TYR A 2 -25.39 -10.52 -5.48
CA TYR A 2 -23.95 -10.20 -5.47
C TYR A 2 -23.11 -11.15 -4.59
N TYR A 3 -23.40 -11.21 -3.28
CA TYR A 3 -22.67 -12.06 -2.33
C TYR A 3 -22.79 -13.57 -2.59
N ARG A 4 -23.81 -14.01 -3.34
CA ARG A 4 -23.97 -15.43 -3.68
C ARG A 4 -22.89 -15.91 -4.65
N PHE A 5 -22.39 -15.01 -5.51
CA PHE A 5 -21.39 -15.33 -6.53
C PHE A 5 -20.06 -14.62 -6.31
N HIS A 6 -19.91 -13.91 -5.18
CA HIS A 6 -18.76 -13.06 -4.87
C HIS A 6 -17.43 -13.78 -4.97
N ASP A 7 -17.36 -15.04 -4.52
CA ASP A 7 -16.13 -15.83 -4.57
C ASP A 7 -15.58 -16.03 -6.00
N LEU A 8 -16.41 -15.90 -7.04
CA LEU A 8 -15.97 -16.04 -8.43
C LEU A 8 -15.03 -14.90 -8.88
N TRP A 9 -15.25 -13.68 -8.39
CA TRP A 9 -14.44 -12.50 -8.75
C TRP A 9 -13.62 -11.96 -7.60
N ARG A 10 -13.84 -12.42 -6.35
CA ARG A 10 -13.15 -11.97 -5.15
C ARG A 10 -11.64 -11.79 -5.32
N PHE A 11 -10.94 -12.83 -5.77
CA PHE A 11 -9.47 -12.77 -5.94
C PHE A 11 -9.04 -11.82 -7.05
N VAL A 12 -9.82 -11.74 -8.14
CA VAL A 12 -9.55 -10.83 -9.25
C VAL A 12 -9.74 -9.39 -8.80
N THR A 13 -10.83 -9.07 -8.11
CA THR A 13 -11.11 -7.74 -7.57
C THR A 13 -10.02 -7.29 -6.61
N GLN A 14 -9.54 -8.17 -5.71
CA GLN A 14 -8.42 -7.85 -4.82
C GLN A 14 -7.14 -7.47 -5.59
N ARG A 15 -6.81 -8.24 -6.63
CA ARG A 15 -5.63 -7.99 -7.47
C ARG A 15 -5.77 -6.70 -8.28
N LEU A 16 -6.97 -6.41 -8.77
CA LEU A 16 -7.26 -5.14 -9.46
C LEU A 16 -7.15 -3.94 -8.51
N CYS A 17 -7.65 -4.06 -7.28
CA CYS A 17 -7.48 -3.04 -6.24
C CYS A 17 -6.01 -2.78 -5.94
N PHE A 18 -5.21 -3.86 -5.82
CA PHE A 18 -3.76 -3.76 -5.67
C PHE A 18 -3.12 -2.99 -6.83
N LEU A 19 -3.40 -3.37 -8.08
CA LEU A 19 -2.80 -2.73 -9.26
C LEU A 19 -3.19 -1.26 -9.39
N ALA A 20 -4.47 -0.92 -9.14
CA ALA A 20 -4.93 0.46 -9.11
C ALA A 20 -4.20 1.27 -8.04
N SER A 21 -4.10 0.71 -6.83
CA SER A 21 -3.40 1.38 -5.72
C SER A 21 -1.90 1.55 -5.97
N LEU A 22 -1.25 0.56 -6.58
CA LEU A 22 0.15 0.62 -6.96
C LEU A 22 0.39 1.70 -8.02
N THR A 23 -0.48 1.78 -9.03
CA THR A 23 -0.38 2.79 -10.10
C THR A 23 -0.46 4.19 -9.51
N VAL A 24 -1.48 4.45 -8.67
CA VAL A 24 -1.64 5.74 -7.98
C VAL A 24 -0.44 6.03 -7.08
N TYR A 25 0.06 5.05 -6.33
CA TYR A 25 1.26 5.24 -5.51
C TYR A 25 2.48 5.65 -6.35
N LEU A 26 2.70 5.00 -7.50
CA LEU A 26 3.85 5.31 -8.36
C LEU A 26 3.75 6.71 -9.01
N GLU A 27 2.54 7.21 -9.24
CA GLU A 27 2.31 8.53 -9.85
C GLU A 27 2.34 9.68 -8.83
N VAL A 28 1.63 9.51 -7.71
CA VAL A 28 1.36 10.60 -6.75
C VAL A 28 1.82 10.32 -5.33
N LYS A 29 2.27 9.08 -5.04
CA LYS A 29 2.82 8.67 -3.72
C LYS A 29 1.84 8.78 -2.55
N ILE A 30 0.53 8.76 -2.82
CA ILE A 30 -0.53 8.79 -1.81
C ILE A 30 -1.31 7.49 -1.77
N LEU A 31 -2.04 7.27 -0.67
CA LEU A 31 -2.95 6.14 -0.54
C LEU A 31 -4.23 6.47 -1.32
N VAL A 32 -4.54 5.66 -2.33
CA VAL A 32 -5.77 5.81 -3.09
C VAL A 32 -6.99 5.56 -2.21
N THR A 33 -8.07 6.31 -2.42
CA THR A 33 -9.35 6.07 -1.72
C THR A 33 -10.10 4.91 -2.35
N LYS A 34 -10.99 4.28 -1.57
CA LYS A 34 -11.86 3.21 -2.07
C LYS A 34 -12.76 3.71 -3.19
N GLU A 35 -13.25 4.94 -3.06
CA GLU A 35 -14.06 5.65 -4.04
C GLU A 35 -13.31 5.76 -5.38
N THR A 36 -12.07 6.25 -5.35
CA THR A 36 -11.24 6.38 -6.55
C THR A 36 -10.93 5.02 -7.17
N VAL A 37 -10.66 3.98 -6.37
CA VAL A 37 -10.48 2.62 -6.93
C VAL A 37 -11.77 2.11 -7.58
N ALA A 38 -12.93 2.34 -6.96
CA ALA A 38 -14.21 1.95 -7.54
C ALA A 38 -14.44 2.65 -8.90
N GLU A 39 -14.12 3.94 -8.99
CA GLU A 39 -14.16 4.71 -10.23
C GLU A 39 -13.21 4.17 -11.30
N ILE A 40 -11.94 3.89 -10.95
CA ILE A 40 -10.95 3.29 -11.87
C ILE A 40 -11.44 1.95 -12.41
N LEU A 41 -12.08 1.13 -11.58
CA LEU A 41 -12.59 -0.19 -11.96
C LEU A 41 -13.96 -0.14 -12.66
N GLY A 42 -14.59 1.04 -12.75
CA GLY A 42 -15.92 1.20 -13.34
C GLY A 42 -17.03 0.55 -12.52
N VAL A 43 -16.84 0.40 -11.20
CA VAL A 43 -17.82 -0.21 -10.27
C VAL A 43 -18.35 0.85 -9.31
N LYS A 44 -19.47 0.54 -8.65
CA LYS A 44 -20.05 1.46 -7.65
C LYS A 44 -19.26 1.42 -6.35
N ASN A 45 -19.30 2.51 -5.60
CA ASN A 45 -18.74 2.51 -4.25
C ASN A 45 -19.70 1.87 -3.24
N LYS A 46 -21.00 2.15 -3.40
CA LYS A 46 -22.06 1.75 -2.49
C LYS A 46 -22.86 0.57 -3.01
N ARG A 47 -23.31 -0.27 -2.08
CA ARG A 47 -24.07 -1.49 -2.38
C ARG A 47 -25.43 -1.20 -2.99
N GLU A 48 -26.07 -0.11 -2.58
CA GLU A 48 -27.41 0.30 -3.04
C GLU A 48 -27.43 0.65 -4.53
N GLU A 49 -26.28 1.00 -5.09
CA GLU A 49 -26.14 1.45 -6.48
C GLU A 49 -25.86 0.31 -7.47
N GLY A 50 -25.66 -0.93 -6.99
CA GLY A 50 -25.49 -2.12 -7.82
C GLY A 50 -24.19 -2.89 -7.56
N PHE A 51 -23.51 -3.29 -8.64
CA PHE A 51 -22.21 -3.97 -8.56
C PHE A 51 -21.19 -2.99 -7.98
N HIS A 52 -20.67 -3.30 -6.80
CA HIS A 52 -19.86 -2.39 -6.01
C HIS A 52 -18.54 -3.02 -5.63
N LEU A 53 -17.54 -2.18 -5.37
CA LEU A 53 -16.34 -2.60 -4.67
C LEU A 53 -16.73 -2.87 -3.22
N ASP A 54 -16.40 -4.03 -2.68
CA ASP A 54 -16.54 -4.30 -1.25
C ASP A 54 -15.28 -3.80 -0.51
N LEU A 55 -15.45 -3.36 0.74
CA LEU A 55 -14.38 -2.85 1.57
C LEU A 55 -13.33 -3.94 1.87
N GLU A 56 -13.75 -5.19 2.03
CA GLU A 56 -12.81 -6.28 2.32
C GLU A 56 -11.82 -6.50 1.16
N GLU A 57 -12.30 -6.51 -0.08
CA GLU A 57 -11.47 -6.67 -1.27
C GLU A 57 -10.50 -5.50 -1.45
N PHE A 58 -10.94 -4.28 -1.15
CA PHE A 58 -10.09 -3.10 -1.17
C PHE A 58 -8.95 -3.22 -0.14
N LEU A 59 -9.27 -3.54 1.11
CA LEU A 59 -8.28 -3.70 2.18
C LEU A 59 -7.30 -4.85 1.88
N MET A 60 -7.78 -5.97 1.34
CA MET A 60 -6.94 -7.07 0.89
C MET A 60 -5.98 -6.64 -0.23
N GLY A 61 -6.42 -5.79 -1.16
CA GLY A 61 -5.57 -5.20 -2.19
C GLY A 61 -4.48 -4.30 -1.61
N LEU A 62 -4.79 -3.50 -0.59
CA LEU A 62 -3.81 -2.65 0.10
C LEU A 62 -2.74 -3.46 0.85
N LEU A 63 -3.09 -4.62 1.41
CA LEU A 63 -2.10 -5.52 2.00
C LEU A 63 -1.15 -6.12 0.96
N GLN A 64 -1.64 -6.40 -0.25
CA GLN A 64 -0.77 -6.81 -1.38
C GLN A 64 0.15 -5.67 -1.82
N LEU A 65 -0.33 -4.42 -1.80
CA LEU A 65 0.47 -3.24 -2.10
C LEU A 65 1.68 -3.15 -1.17
N SER A 66 1.48 -3.30 0.14
CA SER A 66 2.59 -3.27 1.10
C SER A 66 3.69 -4.28 0.77
N ALA A 67 3.31 -5.52 0.44
CA ALA A 67 4.26 -6.56 0.09
C ALA A 67 5.06 -6.22 -1.18
N GLU A 68 4.43 -5.63 -2.19
CA GLU A 68 5.15 -5.22 -3.40
C GLU A 68 6.04 -3.99 -3.14
N LEU A 69 5.59 -3.05 -2.31
CA LEU A 69 6.39 -1.89 -1.91
C LEU A 69 7.64 -2.30 -1.11
N SER A 70 7.55 -3.32 -0.25
CA SER A 70 8.72 -3.84 0.46
C SER A 70 9.77 -4.44 -0.48
N ARG A 71 9.33 -5.09 -1.56
CA ARG A 71 10.20 -5.55 -2.64
C ARG A 71 10.77 -4.38 -3.45
N PHE A 72 9.95 -3.39 -3.76
CA PHE A 72 10.34 -2.21 -4.51
C PHE A 72 11.38 -1.36 -3.78
N ALA A 73 11.29 -1.25 -2.45
CA ALA A 73 12.29 -0.57 -1.63
C ALA A 73 13.69 -1.17 -1.80
N VAL A 74 13.81 -2.51 -1.74
CA VAL A 74 15.08 -3.22 -1.96
C VAL A 74 15.61 -2.96 -3.37
N ASN A 75 14.75 -3.11 -4.39
CA ASN A 75 15.14 -2.89 -5.78
C ASN A 75 15.57 -1.44 -6.04
N SER A 76 14.94 -0.47 -5.35
CA SER A 76 15.28 0.95 -5.47
C SER A 76 16.71 1.20 -5.00
N VAL A 77 17.11 0.64 -3.85
CA VAL A 77 18.50 0.70 -3.37
C VAL A 77 19.48 0.09 -4.36
N THR A 78 19.16 -1.09 -4.90
CA THR A 78 19.99 -1.76 -5.91
C THR A 78 20.14 -0.91 -7.18
N SER A 79 19.10 -0.15 -7.55
CA SER A 79 19.14 0.79 -8.68
C SER A 79 19.80 2.15 -8.36
N GLY A 80 20.27 2.35 -7.12
CA GLY A 80 20.92 3.59 -6.69
C GLY A 80 19.97 4.70 -6.20
N ASP A 81 18.67 4.44 -6.08
CA ASP A 81 17.70 5.39 -5.53
C ASP A 81 17.54 5.15 -4.01
N TYR A 82 18.18 6.03 -3.23
CA TYR A 82 18.15 5.98 -1.77
C TYR A 82 17.04 6.84 -1.15
N ASN A 83 16.32 7.64 -1.95
CA ASN A 83 15.17 8.41 -1.47
C ASN A 83 13.93 7.52 -1.34
N ARG A 84 13.66 6.70 -2.36
CA ARG A 84 12.46 5.85 -2.44
C ARG A 84 12.22 4.97 -1.20
N PRO A 85 13.22 4.26 -0.65
CA PRO A 85 13.00 3.42 0.53
C PRO A 85 12.49 4.21 1.74
N ILE A 86 12.90 5.48 1.89
CA ILE A 86 12.47 6.36 2.97
C ILE A 86 10.99 6.78 2.78
N GLU A 87 10.62 7.10 1.54
CA GLU A 87 9.23 7.42 1.18
C GLU A 87 8.31 6.20 1.39
N ILE A 88 8.76 5.02 0.94
CA ILE A 88 8.06 3.75 1.12
C ILE A 88 7.90 3.43 2.62
N ALA A 89 8.94 3.62 3.42
CA ALA A 89 8.90 3.37 4.87
C ALA A 89 7.83 4.20 5.56
N ARG A 90 7.71 5.49 5.20
CA ARG A 90 6.68 6.38 5.73
C ARG A 90 5.29 5.89 5.33
N PHE A 91 5.10 5.62 4.05
CA PHE A 91 3.82 5.16 3.51
C PHE A 91 3.34 3.85 4.14
N VAL A 92 4.21 2.84 4.23
CA VAL A 92 3.87 1.52 4.81
C VAL A 92 3.57 1.64 6.31
N ASN A 93 4.25 2.54 7.02
CA ASN A 93 3.95 2.81 8.43
C ASN A 93 2.60 3.52 8.63
N GLU A 94 2.26 4.50 7.79
CA GLU A 94 0.94 5.14 7.80
C GLU A 94 -0.17 4.13 7.48
N LEU A 95 0.06 3.24 6.51
CA LEU A 95 -0.85 2.15 6.18
C LEU A 95 -1.05 1.22 7.39
N ASN A 96 0.03 0.79 8.04
CA ASN A 96 -0.01 -0.04 9.23
C ASN A 96 -0.77 0.64 10.38
N ALA A 97 -0.55 1.94 10.60
CA ALA A 97 -1.29 2.71 11.59
C ALA A 97 -2.80 2.74 11.28
N GLY A 98 -3.17 2.94 10.01
CA GLY A 98 -4.55 2.88 9.55
C GLY A 98 -5.21 1.52 9.82
N PHE A 99 -4.55 0.42 9.48
CA PHE A 99 -5.09 -0.92 9.75
C PHE A 99 -5.25 -1.23 11.25
N ARG A 100 -4.40 -0.66 12.12
CA ARG A 100 -4.53 -0.83 13.58
C ARG A 100 -5.80 -0.18 14.15
N LEU A 101 -6.34 0.85 13.49
CA LEU A 101 -7.60 1.47 13.88
C LEU A 101 -8.82 0.59 13.52
N LEU A 102 -8.64 -0.39 12.64
CA LEU A 102 -9.72 -1.27 12.20
C LEU A 102 -9.89 -2.43 13.19
N ASN A 103 -11.11 -2.59 13.71
CA ASN A 103 -11.48 -3.77 14.48
C ASN A 103 -11.81 -4.94 13.53
N LEU A 104 -10.77 -5.58 12.99
CA LEU A 104 -10.91 -6.68 12.02
C LEU A 104 -11.46 -7.94 12.70
N LYS A 105 -12.72 -8.27 12.41
CA LYS A 105 -13.39 -9.49 12.89
C LYS A 105 -13.25 -10.69 11.94
N ASN A 106 -12.76 -10.49 10.71
CA ASN A 106 -12.64 -11.53 9.70
C ASN A 106 -11.26 -12.22 9.77
N ASP A 107 -11.26 -13.55 9.92
CA ASP A 107 -10.06 -14.37 10.06
C ASP A 107 -9.06 -14.21 8.91
N ASN A 108 -9.51 -14.13 7.67
CA ASN A 108 -8.60 -14.12 6.51
C ASN A 108 -7.92 -12.76 6.33
N LEU A 109 -8.69 -11.67 6.41
CA LEU A 109 -8.14 -10.32 6.37
C LEU A 109 -7.23 -10.07 7.58
N ARG A 110 -7.61 -10.57 8.76
CA ARG A 110 -6.77 -10.48 9.97
C ARG A 110 -5.45 -11.21 9.80
N LYS A 111 -5.45 -12.46 9.31
CA LYS A 111 -4.22 -13.23 9.04
C LYS A 111 -3.29 -12.50 8.08
N ARG A 112 -3.85 -11.87 7.03
CA ARG A 112 -3.06 -11.08 6.07
C ARG A 112 -2.52 -9.79 6.70
N PHE A 113 -3.32 -9.12 7.52
CA PHE A 113 -2.86 -7.95 8.27
C PHE A 113 -1.74 -8.32 9.26
N ASP A 114 -1.82 -9.45 9.95
CA ASP A 114 -0.74 -9.89 10.86
C ASP A 114 0.59 -10.14 10.12
N ALA A 115 0.56 -10.36 8.80
CA ALA A 115 1.76 -10.46 7.96
C ALA A 115 2.35 -9.09 7.58
N LEU A 116 1.59 -8.00 7.65
CA LEU A 116 2.04 -6.64 7.33
C LEU A 116 3.25 -6.21 8.15
N LYS A 117 3.35 -6.69 9.41
CA LYS A 117 4.50 -6.41 10.28
C LYS A 117 5.85 -6.84 9.68
N TYR A 118 5.85 -7.87 8.83
CA TYR A 118 7.07 -8.33 8.17
C TYR A 118 7.49 -7.39 7.05
N ASP A 119 6.53 -6.82 6.31
CA ASP A 119 6.81 -5.81 5.28
C ASP A 119 7.34 -4.52 5.92
N VAL A 120 6.71 -4.06 6.99
CA VAL A 120 7.15 -2.89 7.78
C VAL A 120 8.60 -3.10 8.23
N LYS A 121 8.87 -4.22 8.91
CA LYS A 121 10.21 -4.55 9.40
C LYS A 121 11.23 -4.58 8.28
N LYS A 122 10.90 -5.21 7.14
CA LYS A 122 11.80 -5.31 5.99
C LYS A 122 12.17 -3.94 5.42
N VAL A 123 11.19 -3.04 5.27
CA VAL A 123 11.44 -1.68 4.77
C VAL A 123 12.26 -0.87 5.78
N GLU A 124 11.98 -1.02 7.08
CA GLU A 124 12.76 -0.37 8.14
C GLU A 124 14.22 -0.82 8.17
N GLU A 125 14.48 -2.12 7.98
CA GLU A 125 15.83 -2.67 7.85
C GLU A 125 16.58 -2.06 6.65
N VAL A 126 15.91 -1.90 5.50
CA VAL A 126 16.50 -1.22 4.33
C VAL A 126 16.85 0.23 4.66
N VAL A 127 15.96 0.98 5.32
CA VAL A 127 16.23 2.37 5.71
C VAL A 127 17.34 2.45 6.77
N TYR A 128 17.38 1.52 7.71
CA TYR A 128 18.45 1.41 8.69
C TYR A 128 19.81 1.19 8.01
N ASP A 129 19.87 0.27 7.05
CA ASP A 129 21.06 -0.02 6.27
C ASP A 129 21.60 1.19 5.49
N LEU A 130 20.71 2.00 4.92
CA LEU A 130 21.08 3.27 4.29
C LEU A 130 21.60 4.30 5.29
N SER A 131 21.00 4.33 6.48
CA SER A 131 21.35 5.28 7.55
C SER A 131 22.78 5.06 8.04
N ILE A 132 23.13 3.81 8.37
CA ILE A 132 24.45 3.48 8.93
C ILE A 132 25.58 3.63 7.90
N ARG A 133 25.26 3.57 6.61
CA ARG A 133 26.20 3.76 5.50
C ARG A 133 26.32 5.22 5.06
N GLY A 134 25.57 6.14 5.66
CA GLY A 134 25.57 7.56 5.28
C GLY A 134 24.99 7.81 3.88
N LEU A 135 24.19 6.87 3.35
CA LEU A 135 23.59 6.96 2.00
C LEU A 135 22.24 7.68 2.02
N LYS A 136 21.83 8.19 3.19
CA LYS A 136 20.64 9.03 3.28
C LYS A 136 20.86 10.31 2.48
N PRO A 137 19.94 10.66 1.58
CA PRO A 137 19.98 11.94 0.89
C PRO A 137 20.00 13.04 1.95
N THR A 138 21.10 13.79 1.98
CA THR A 138 21.24 14.95 2.85
C THR A 138 20.27 15.99 2.31
N ALA A 139 19.32 16.46 3.12
CA ALA A 139 18.63 17.69 2.80
C ALA A 139 19.72 18.77 2.72
N LEU A 140 20.07 19.21 1.51
CA LEU A 140 20.92 20.37 1.33
C LEU A 140 20.27 21.49 2.15
N PRO A 141 20.98 22.12 3.11
CA PRO A 141 20.47 23.33 3.72
C PRO A 141 20.18 24.34 2.59
N PRO A 142 19.10 25.13 2.69
CA PRO A 142 18.86 26.19 1.72
C PRO A 142 20.15 27.00 1.62
N SER A 143 20.64 27.18 0.40
CA SER A 143 21.76 28.07 0.15
C SER A 143 21.29 29.46 0.55
N ASP A 144 21.73 29.91 1.72
CA ASP A 144 21.80 31.34 2.06
C ASP A 144 22.74 31.98 1.03
N ASN A 145 22.18 32.34 -0.12
CA ASN A 145 22.84 33.24 -1.05
C ASN A 145 22.46 34.67 -0.65
N GLN A 146 23.52 35.37 -0.23
CA GLN A 146 23.66 36.80 -0.01
C GLN A 146 23.05 37.65 -1.13
#